data_AF-A0A1G7MPY4-F1
#
_entry.id   AF-A0A1G7MPY4-F1
#
_cell.length_a   1.000
_cell.length_b   1.000
_cell.length_c   1.000
_cell.angle_alpha   90.00
_cell.angle_beta   90.00
_cell.angle_gamma   90.00
#
_symmetry.space_group_name_H-M   'P 1'
#
loop_
_entity.id
_entity.type
_entity.pdbx_description
1 polymer ?
#
loop_
_entity_poly.entity_id
_entity_poly.type
_entity_poly.pdbx_seq_one_letter_code
_entity_poly.pdbx_strand_id
1 'polypeptide(L)'
;MALNGPIVIIDDDDDDRHMIYELLDDLKVTNPVRYFEHGGAAMDYLQTTSESPLLILCDVNMPVMTGLELRDRIDQDPYLKQKSIPFIFLTTSDDLALIKKAYAATIQGYFKKCSDFDSARSDLALMIAYWKRCLHPNHHK
;
A
#
# COMPACT_ATOMS: atom_id res chain seq x y z
N MET A 1 5.23 -11.87 2.55
CA MET A 1 4.98 -11.36 1.20
C MET A 1 5.02 -12.51 0.23
N ALA A 2 4.01 -12.66 -0.63
CA ALA A 2 4.04 -13.62 -1.74
C ALA A 2 4.04 -12.87 -3.08
N LEU A 3 4.79 -13.36 -4.08
CA LEU A 3 4.90 -12.71 -5.40
C LEU A 3 3.54 -12.57 -6.10
N ASN A 4 2.66 -13.55 -5.87
CA ASN A 4 1.28 -13.59 -6.36
C ASN A 4 0.26 -13.20 -5.27
N GLY A 5 0.74 -12.71 -4.13
CA GLY A 5 -0.10 -12.27 -3.01
C GLY A 5 -0.86 -10.99 -3.34
N PRO A 6 -1.87 -10.64 -2.53
CA PRO A 6 -2.72 -9.50 -2.81
C PRO A 6 -1.98 -8.17 -2.76
N ILE A 7 -2.34 -7.24 -3.64
CA ILE A 7 -2.01 -5.82 -3.49
C ILE A 7 -3.12 -5.20 -2.65
N VAL A 8 -2.75 -4.67 -1.49
CA VAL A 8 -3.67 -4.01 -0.58
C VAL A 8 -3.66 -2.52 -0.88
N ILE A 9 -4.83 -1.95 -1.17
CA ILE A 9 -5.02 -0.52 -1.44
C ILE A 9 -5.95 0.02 -0.36
N ILE A 10 -5.55 1.14 0.24
CA ILE A 10 -6.30 1.79 1.31
C ILE A 10 -6.43 3.25 0.94
N ASP A 11 -7.63 3.64 0.55
CA ASP A 11 -7.95 4.95 0.00
C ASP A 11 -9.45 5.18 0.20
N ASP A 12 -9.90 6.38 0.55
CA ASP A 12 -11.33 6.69 0.69
C ASP A 12 -11.93 7.32 -0.57
N ASP A 13 -11.11 7.56 -1.59
CA ASP A 13 -11.53 8.15 -2.86
C ASP A 13 -11.90 7.06 -3.90
N ASP A 14 -13.18 7.06 -4.31
CA ASP A 14 -13.73 6.12 -5.29
C ASP A 14 -13.22 6.36 -6.72
N ASP A 15 -12.84 7.58 -7.09
CA ASP A 15 -12.26 7.89 -8.40
C ASP A 15 -10.83 7.33 -8.47
N ASP A 16 -10.04 7.49 -7.39
CA ASP A 16 -8.71 6.89 -7.28
C ASP A 16 -8.79 5.35 -7.29
N ARG A 17 -9.80 4.77 -6.64
CA ARG A 17 -10.08 3.33 -6.73
C ARG A 17 -10.24 2.90 -8.18
N HIS A 18 -11.14 3.57 -8.92
CA HIS A 18 -11.43 3.22 -10.30
C HIS A 18 -10.17 3.32 -11.17
N MET A 19 -9.44 4.43 -11.05
CA MET A 19 -8.19 4.65 -11.78
C MET A 19 -7.14 3.57 -11.49
N ILE A 20 -6.94 3.19 -10.23
CA ILE A 20 -5.96 2.14 -9.89
C ILE A 20 -6.37 0.79 -10.48
N TYR A 21 -7.66 0.44 -10.51
CA TYR A 21 -8.10 -0.79 -11.16
C TYR A 21 -7.82 -0.78 -12.68
N GLU A 22 -8.07 0.33 -13.37
CA GLU A 22 -7.75 0.48 -14.79
C GLU A 22 -6.23 0.35 -15.04
N LEU A 23 -5.41 0.99 -14.20
CA LEU A 23 -3.96 0.92 -14.29
C LEU A 23 -3.44 -0.51 -14.07
N LEU A 24 -3.98 -1.24 -13.09
CA LEU A 24 -3.60 -2.62 -12.82
C LEU A 24 -3.98 -3.56 -13.97
N ASP A 25 -5.13 -3.35 -14.61
CA ASP A 25 -5.56 -4.09 -15.79
C ASP A 25 -4.64 -3.84 -17.00
N ASP A 26 -4.34 -2.57 -17.30
CA ASP A 26 -3.41 -2.20 -18.39
C ASP A 26 -2.01 -2.81 -18.17
N LEU A 27 -1.53 -2.80 -16.92
CA LEU A 27 -0.26 -3.40 -16.53
C LEU A 27 -0.30 -4.95 -16.50
N LYS A 28 -1.47 -5.56 -16.74
CA LYS A 28 -1.70 -7.01 -16.72
C LYS A 28 -1.29 -7.63 -15.38
N VAL A 29 -1.56 -6.92 -14.29
CA VAL A 29 -1.25 -7.40 -12.94
C VAL A 29 -2.26 -8.46 -12.55
N THR A 30 -1.79 -9.69 -12.34
CA THR A 30 -2.63 -10.84 -11.96
C THR A 30 -2.80 -11.02 -10.46
N ASN A 31 -2.15 -10.17 -9.66
CA ASN A 31 -2.25 -10.21 -8.20
C ASN A 31 -3.69 -9.86 -7.78
N PRO A 32 -4.29 -10.56 -6.80
CA PRO A 32 -5.58 -10.16 -6.25
C PRO A 32 -5.50 -8.74 -5.69
N VAL A 33 -6.55 -7.95 -5.85
CA VAL A 33 -6.64 -6.63 -5.23
C VAL A 33 -7.54 -6.71 -4.01
N ARG A 34 -7.12 -6.07 -2.92
CA ARG A 34 -7.91 -5.90 -1.70
C ARG A 34 -7.98 -4.41 -1.42
N TYR A 35 -9.16 -3.83 -1.62
CA TYR A 35 -9.38 -2.40 -1.44
C TYR A 35 -10.15 -2.14 -0.14
N PHE A 36 -9.76 -1.09 0.58
CA PHE A 36 -10.39 -0.67 1.84
C PHE A 36 -10.55 0.85 1.88
N GLU A 37 -11.74 1.32 2.23
CA GLU A 37 -12.09 2.74 2.31
C GLU A 37 -11.60 3.42 3.59
N HIS A 38 -11.14 2.64 4.58
CA HIS A 38 -10.63 3.19 5.83
C HIS A 38 -9.67 2.24 6.53
N GLY A 39 -8.79 2.80 7.36
CA GLY A 39 -7.73 2.05 8.05
C GLY A 39 -8.25 0.97 9.02
N GLY A 40 -9.46 1.14 9.58
CA GLY A 40 -10.09 0.13 10.45
C GLY A 40 -10.34 -1.21 9.74
N ALA A 41 -11.03 -1.18 8.60
CA ALA A 41 -11.32 -2.40 7.84
C ALA A 41 -10.05 -3.05 7.28
N ALA A 42 -9.08 -2.22 6.87
CA ALA A 42 -7.77 -2.71 6.45
C ALA A 42 -7.03 -3.40 7.62
N MET A 43 -7.07 -2.83 8.82
CA MET A 43 -6.44 -3.42 10.00
C MET A 43 -7.07 -4.77 10.35
N ASP A 44 -8.40 -4.84 10.40
CA ASP A 44 -9.11 -6.09 10.69
C ASP A 44 -8.74 -7.19 9.68
N TYR A 45 -8.67 -6.84 8.39
CA TYR A 45 -8.20 -7.75 7.36
C TYR A 45 -6.74 -8.19 7.60
N LEU A 46 -5.81 -7.26 7.83
CA LEU A 46 -4.39 -7.58 7.99
C LEU A 46 -4.14 -8.52 9.19
N GLN A 47 -4.87 -8.32 10.29
CA GLN A 47 -4.77 -9.12 11.52
C GLN A 47 -5.36 -10.53 11.37
N THR A 48 -6.42 -10.68 10.59
CA THR A 48 -7.15 -11.96 10.47
C THR A 48 -6.78 -12.76 9.23
N THR A 49 -6.25 -12.12 8.20
CA THR A 49 -5.95 -12.78 6.93
C THR A 49 -4.78 -13.75 7.04
N SER A 50 -4.97 -14.93 6.46
CA SER A 50 -3.90 -15.88 6.17
C SER A 50 -3.19 -15.59 4.85
N GLU A 51 -3.69 -14.64 4.05
CA GLU A 51 -3.02 -14.20 2.83
C GLU A 51 -1.68 -13.51 3.17
N SER A 52 -0.75 -13.55 2.22
CA SER A 52 0.54 -12.88 2.31
C SER A 52 0.62 -11.74 1.30
N PRO A 53 0.14 -10.52 1.64
CA PRO A 53 0.14 -9.39 0.73
C PRO A 53 1.51 -9.15 0.08
N LEU A 54 1.49 -8.74 -1.19
CA LEU A 54 2.66 -8.30 -1.92
C LEU A 54 3.16 -6.95 -1.37
N LEU A 55 2.24 -6.00 -1.21
CA LEU A 55 2.51 -4.67 -0.70
C LEU A 55 1.20 -3.99 -0.26
N ILE A 56 1.31 -2.95 0.54
CA ILE A 56 0.24 -2.04 0.93
C ILE A 56 0.52 -0.68 0.29
N LEU A 57 -0.45 -0.17 -0.47
CA LEU A 57 -0.55 1.23 -0.90
C LEU A 57 -1.60 1.90 -0.03
N CYS A 58 -1.21 2.96 0.67
CA CYS A 58 -2.10 3.64 1.60
C CYS A 58 -2.10 5.14 1.30
N ASP A 59 -3.28 5.75 1.22
CA ASP A 59 -3.38 7.20 1.32
C ASP A 59 -3.09 7.65 2.76
N VAL A 60 -2.62 8.89 2.90
CA VAL A 60 -2.36 9.47 4.22
C VAL A 60 -3.63 10.05 4.84
N ASN A 61 -4.42 10.76 4.03
CA ASN A 61 -5.47 11.66 4.46
C ASN A 61 -6.84 10.97 4.35
N MET A 62 -7.03 9.91 5.13
CA MET A 62 -8.31 9.21 5.20
C MET A 62 -9.14 9.66 6.42
N PRO A 63 -10.48 9.63 6.32
CA PRO A 63 -11.37 9.89 7.44
C PRO A 63 -11.26 8.79 8.51
N VAL A 64 -11.63 9.12 9.75
CA VAL A 64 -11.64 8.24 10.94
C VAL A 64 -10.26 7.80 11.43
N MET A 65 -9.37 7.37 10.54
CA MET A 65 -8.00 6.95 10.86
C MET A 65 -7.07 7.36 9.71
N THR A 66 -6.05 8.15 10.03
CA THR A 66 -5.03 8.52 9.04
C THR A 66 -4.16 7.31 8.68
N GLY A 67 -3.57 7.34 7.48
CA GLY A 67 -2.63 6.30 7.06
C GLY A 67 -1.39 6.21 7.97
N LEU A 68 -0.99 7.32 8.60
CA LEU A 68 0.08 7.33 9.62
C LEU A 68 -0.32 6.55 10.86
N GLU A 69 -1.53 6.77 11.39
CA GLU A 69 -2.03 6.02 12.55
C GLU A 69 -2.16 4.53 12.23
N LEU A 70 -2.60 4.19 11.02
CA LEU A 70 -2.64 2.80 10.56
C LEU A 70 -1.24 2.18 10.56
N ARG A 71 -0.24 2.87 9.98
CA ARG A 71 1.14 2.40 9.94
C ARG A 71 1.72 2.18 11.34
N ASP A 72 1.45 3.11 12.26
CA ASP A 72 1.89 3.01 13.66
C ASP A 72 1.27 1.80 14.35
N ARG A 73 -0.04 1.56 14.16
CA ARG A 73 -0.71 0.39 14.73
C ARG A 73 -0.16 -0.92 14.13
N ILE A 74 0.12 -0.96 12.83
CA ILE A 74 0.77 -2.11 12.17
C ILE A 74 2.15 -2.35 12.77
N ASP A 75 2.92 -1.30 13.10
CA ASP A 75 4.25 -1.45 13.71
C ASP A 75 4.19 -1.99 15.15
N GLN A 76 3.16 -1.61 15.88
CA GLN A 76 2.95 -1.99 17.28
C GLN A 76 2.37 -3.40 17.42
N ASP A 77 1.77 -3.96 16.37
CA ASP A 77 1.28 -5.33 16.34
C ASP A 77 2.44 -6.32 16.02
N PRO A 78 2.88 -7.18 16.97
CA PRO A 78 4.02 -8.07 16.74
C PRO A 78 3.78 -9.09 15.62
N TYR A 79 2.53 -9.52 15.42
CA TYR A 79 2.17 -10.46 14.37
C TYR A 79 2.29 -9.82 12.99
N LEU A 80 1.78 -8.59 12.83
CA LEU A 80 1.91 -7.85 11.57
C LEU A 80 3.35 -7.43 11.29
N LYS A 81 4.09 -7.01 12.32
CA LYS A 81 5.51 -6.68 12.22
C LYS A 81 6.34 -7.86 11.68
N GLN A 82 6.04 -9.07 12.15
CA GLN A 82 6.69 -10.29 11.66
C GLN A 82 6.36 -10.58 10.18
N LYS A 83 5.17 -10.23 9.70
CA LYS A 83 4.82 -10.38 8.27
C LYS A 83 5.66 -9.47 7.37
N SER A 84 6.20 -8.37 7.91
CA SER A 84 7.10 -7.41 7.24
C SER A 84 6.57 -6.90 5.90
N ILE A 85 5.25 -6.74 5.79
CA ILE A 85 4.60 -6.37 4.53
C ILE A 85 5.09 -4.97 4.10
N PRO A 86 5.56 -4.79 2.86
CA PRO A 86 5.95 -3.48 2.36
C PRO A 86 4.81 -2.48 2.46
N PHE A 87 5.08 -1.31 3.03
CA PHE A 87 4.11 -0.24 3.22
C PHE A 87 4.59 1.03 2.50
N ILE A 88 3.79 1.47 1.53
CA ILE A 88 4.05 2.64 0.70
C ILE A 88 2.90 3.62 0.87
N PHE A 89 3.21 4.88 1.12
CA PHE A 89 2.23 5.94 1.00
C PHE A 89 2.06 6.35 -0.46
N LEU A 90 0.81 6.44 -0.91
CA LEU A 90 0.41 6.97 -2.21
C LEU A 90 -0.66 8.03 -1.94
N THR A 91 -0.30 9.32 -2.01
CA THR A 91 -1.18 10.40 -1.54
C THR A 91 -1.08 11.67 -2.39
N THR A 92 -2.07 12.55 -2.34
CA THR A 92 -2.02 13.85 -3.02
C THR A 92 -1.10 14.87 -2.33
N SER A 93 -0.80 14.66 -1.05
CA SER A 93 -0.03 15.60 -0.23
C SER A 93 1.48 15.52 -0.49
N ASP A 94 2.10 16.68 -0.76
CA ASP A 94 3.55 16.88 -0.84
C ASP A 94 4.10 17.71 0.33
N ASP A 95 3.35 17.82 1.42
CA ASP A 95 3.79 18.54 2.61
C ASP A 95 5.03 17.89 3.25
N LEU A 96 6.09 18.69 3.40
CA LEU A 96 7.37 18.21 3.91
C LEU A 96 7.26 17.72 5.36
N ALA A 97 6.40 18.32 6.19
CA ALA A 97 6.23 17.87 7.57
C ALA A 97 5.58 16.48 7.62
N LEU A 98 4.60 16.24 6.76
CA LEU A 98 3.98 14.94 6.59
C LEU A 98 4.95 13.89 6.06
N ILE A 99 5.73 14.20 5.02
CA ILE A 99 6.77 13.31 4.49
C ILE A 99 7.75 12.90 5.59
N LYS A 100 8.22 13.85 6.41
CA LYS A 100 9.12 13.56 7.53
C LYS A 100 8.49 12.63 8.56
N LYS A 101 7.22 12.83 8.92
CA LYS A 101 6.49 11.94 9.83
C LYS A 101 6.36 10.53 9.25
N ALA A 102 6.04 10.44 7.96
CA ALA A 102 5.88 9.18 7.25
C ALA A 102 7.19 8.35 7.26
N TYR A 103 8.33 8.98 6.97
CA TYR A 103 9.63 8.30 7.03
C TYR A 103 10.08 7.97 8.45
N ALA A 104 9.68 8.74 9.47
CA ALA A 104 9.93 8.38 10.86
C ALA A 104 9.22 7.07 11.26
N ALA A 105 8.09 6.75 10.62
CA ALA A 105 7.35 5.50 10.81
C ALA A 105 7.91 4.30 10.02
N THR A 106 9.15 4.37 9.52
CA THR A 106 9.84 3.29 8.78
C THR A 106 9.03 2.68 7.63
N ILE A 107 8.47 3.54 6.80
CA ILE A 107 7.88 3.16 5.50
C ILE A 107 8.95 2.84 4.46
N GLN A 108 8.54 2.19 3.37
CA GLN A 108 9.43 1.85 2.26
C GLN A 108 9.33 2.81 1.07
N GLY A 109 8.32 3.69 1.05
CA GLY A 109 8.18 4.71 0.01
C GLY A 109 7.06 5.69 0.31
N TYR A 110 7.19 6.89 -0.26
CA TYR A 110 6.18 7.94 -0.25
C TYR A 110 6.07 8.51 -1.65
N PHE A 111 4.90 8.38 -2.26
CA PHE A 111 4.63 8.78 -3.64
C PHE A 111 3.49 9.78 -3.67
N LYS A 112 3.67 10.83 -4.48
CA LYS A 112 2.61 11.77 -4.79
C LYS A 112 1.75 11.17 -5.90
N LYS A 113 0.42 11.13 -5.71
CA LYS A 113 -0.52 10.73 -6.77
C LYS A 113 -0.32 11.62 -8.00
N CYS A 114 -0.07 11.01 -9.15
CA CYS A 114 0.03 11.73 -10.41
C CYS A 114 -1.37 12.03 -10.96
N SER A 115 -1.54 13.21 -11.55
CA SER A 115 -2.79 13.61 -12.20
C SER A 115 -2.97 13.01 -13.59
N ASP A 116 -1.89 12.56 -14.22
CA ASP A 116 -1.90 11.93 -15.54
C ASP A 116 -1.71 10.41 -15.45
N PHE A 117 -2.42 9.72 -16.34
CA PHE A 117 -2.48 8.26 -16.35
C PHE A 117 -1.12 7.61 -16.60
N ASP A 118 -0.31 8.14 -17.52
CA ASP A 118 0.99 7.57 -17.89
C ASP A 118 2.01 7.61 -16.73
N SER A 119 2.03 8.71 -15.96
CA SER A 119 2.88 8.82 -14.78
C SER A 119 2.40 7.90 -13.66
N ALA A 120 1.10 7.88 -13.37
CA ALA A 120 0.52 6.97 -12.37
C ALA A 120 0.79 5.50 -12.71
N ARG A 121 0.67 5.15 -13.99
CA ARG A 121 1.00 3.83 -14.55
C ARG A 121 2.47 3.48 -14.33
N SER A 122 3.36 4.41 -14.63
CA SER A 122 4.81 4.19 -14.51
C SER A 122 5.22 3.98 -13.06
N ASP A 123 4.65 4.76 -12.14
CA ASP A 123 4.90 4.64 -10.70
C ASP A 123 4.38 3.31 -10.15
N LEU A 124 3.14 2.94 -10.47
CA LEU A 124 2.57 1.68 -10.02
C LEU A 124 3.33 0.46 -10.58
N ALA A 125 3.72 0.51 -11.85
CA ALA A 125 4.55 -0.51 -12.47
C ALA A 125 5.90 -0.65 -11.75
N LEU A 126 6.54 0.48 -11.40
CA LEU A 126 7.80 0.51 -10.67
C LEU A 126 7.66 -0.13 -9.29
N MET A 127 6.65 0.26 -8.51
CA MET A 127 6.39 -0.29 -7.17
C MET A 127 6.24 -1.82 -7.21
N ILE A 128 5.38 -2.32 -8.11
CA ILE A 128 5.10 -3.76 -8.21
C ILE A 128 6.34 -4.52 -8.71
N ALA A 129 7.01 -4.01 -9.75
CA ALA A 129 8.18 -4.67 -10.31
C ALA A 129 9.36 -4.72 -9.31
N TYR A 130 9.54 -3.67 -8.51
CA TYR A 130 10.54 -3.62 -7.45
C TYR A 130 10.30 -4.75 -6.43
N TRP A 131 9.10 -4.81 -5.84
CA TRP A 131 8.78 -5.82 -4.83
C TRP A 131 8.73 -7.25 -5.38
N LYS A 132 8.38 -7.43 -6.65
CA LYS A 132 8.49 -8.74 -7.31
C LYS A 132 9.94 -9.22 -7.51
N ARG A 133 10.92 -8.32 -7.45
CA ARG A 133 12.36 -8.65 -7.62
C ARG A 133 13.13 -8.69 -6.30
N CYS A 134 12.62 -8.07 -5.25
CA CYS A 134 13.25 -8.05 -3.94
C CYS A 134 13.18 -9.41 -3.23
N LEU A 135 14.26 -9.77 -2.54
CA LEU A 135 14.24 -10.85 -1.57
C LEU A 135 13.52 -10.37 -0.31
N HIS A 136 12.46 -11.06 0.07
CA HIS A 136 11.67 -10.74 1.25
C HIS A 136 11.85 -11.84 2.31
N PRO A 137 11.95 -11.54 3.62
CA PRO A 137 12.17 -12.55 4.67
C PRO A 137 11.12 -13.66 4.67
N ASN A 138 9.86 -13.31 4.39
CA ASN A 138 8.74 -14.24 4.26
C ASN A 138 8.48 -14.71 2.81
N HIS A 139 9.52 -14.82 1.97
CA HIS A 139 9.41 -15.29 0.59
C HIS A 139 9.18 -16.81 0.57
N HIS A 140 7.91 -17.21 0.48
CA HIS A 140 7.52 -18.59 0.20
C HIS A 140 7.47 -18.79 -1.32
N LYS A 141 8.24 -19.75 -1.82
CA LYS A 141 8.16 -20.20 -3.23
C LYS A 141 6.82 -20.84 -3.52
#